data_AF-A0A0N5CAR1-F1
#
_entry.id   AF-A0A0N5CAR1-F1
#
_cell.length_a   1.000
_cell.length_b   1.000
_cell.length_c   1.000
_cell.angle_alpha   90.00
_cell.angle_beta   90.00
_cell.angle_gamma   90.00
#
_symmetry.space_group_name_H-M   'P 1'
#
loop_
_entity.id
_entity.type
_entity.pdbx_description
1 polymer ?
#
loop_
_entity_poly.entity_id
_entity_poly.type
_entity_poly.pdbx_seq_one_letter_code
_entity_poly.pdbx_strand_id
1 'polypeptide(L)'
;MNVFILILYTYALFSVSHGGVIEWLQDTWGVLKKLNFEFWHKHPASRILYEYLDPDVDPCDNFYKFSCGNWIKTLEKTKGNSKSFHFDSRTRNFDKFTDEFYEGKYNNETRIFPTFLNLLEKCKELPEDEIYYCNLEIFNFGKYALSSVFLKKNKIKSEENGDYDTVENITMLIKHEFRSLIDEKKDDFDEETRNNFKYKLDKMEFVRNFDNFDLSNVTLMEGCYDNIGINYNDHIENIRKAIKRYIKMSDNDKDGLNSCMVKIFQPNEFITRYVYANAWYNFKGNFFTMNSDTLNEPSFSKDYPYSLNFGYFGNAIAHEILHAFDNENYNRTLEGDNKNYFNVSQKSIEKYREKSDCFANQYGMQKESTTNRSINGRFTLAENIADNGGLKIAHRAYIKYLQSNDGSSSKVHGFEQFTDEQLFFISVGKNFCEYTSKDNLEILMNTDDHSPPEIRTNVLLSNYKPFSDAFNCPVNSKMNPEHKCELWKYQKQN
;
A
#
# COMPACT_ATOMS: atom_id res chain seq x y z
N MET A 1 -17.03 17.73 36.09
CA MET A 1 -18.41 18.26 36.03
C MET A 1 -18.48 19.79 36.18
N ASN A 2 -17.69 20.44 37.05
CA ASN A 2 -17.83 21.88 37.30
C ASN A 2 -17.09 22.82 36.32
N VAL A 3 -16.19 22.32 35.47
CA VAL A 3 -15.53 23.13 34.42
C VAL A 3 -16.42 23.27 33.16
N PHE A 4 -17.27 22.26 32.89
CA PHE A 4 -18.17 22.23 31.73
C PHE A 4 -19.32 23.25 31.85
N ILE A 5 -19.77 23.57 33.06
CA ILE A 5 -20.88 24.50 33.30
C ILE A 5 -20.42 25.96 33.15
N LEU A 6 -19.15 26.27 33.44
CA LEU A 6 -18.63 27.64 33.34
C LEU A 6 -18.41 28.10 31.89
N ILE A 7 -18.10 27.18 30.97
CA ILE A 7 -17.87 27.48 29.55
C ILE A 7 -19.19 27.71 28.79
N LEU A 8 -20.28 27.04 29.20
CA LEU A 8 -21.59 27.23 28.57
C LEU A 8 -22.22 28.60 28.87
N TYR A 9 -21.92 29.20 30.03
CA TYR A 9 -22.46 30.50 30.41
C TYR A 9 -21.76 31.69 29.75
N THR A 10 -20.50 31.56 29.32
CA THR A 10 -19.80 32.62 28.58
C THR A 10 -20.16 32.65 27.09
N TYR A 11 -20.68 31.56 26.51
CA TYR A 11 -21.03 31.47 25.09
C TYR A 11 -22.47 31.89 24.75
N ALA A 12 -23.37 31.98 25.74
CA ALA A 12 -24.76 32.37 25.51
C ALA A 12 -24.97 33.88 25.28
N LEU A 13 -23.91 34.70 25.36
CA LEU A 13 -23.97 36.16 25.19
C LEU A 13 -23.41 36.67 23.86
N PHE A 14 -22.92 35.81 22.97
CA PHE A 14 -22.39 36.19 21.65
C PHE A 14 -23.00 35.34 20.52
N SER A 15 -24.33 35.40 20.38
CA SER A 15 -25.04 34.79 19.25
C SER A 15 -25.82 35.83 18.46
N VAL A 16 -25.11 36.65 17.68
CA VAL A 16 -25.71 37.32 16.53
C VAL A 16 -24.74 37.31 15.35
N SER A 17 -25.16 36.60 14.31
CA SER A 17 -24.75 36.67 12.90
C SER A 17 -23.64 35.74 12.38
N HIS A 18 -23.99 35.10 11.25
CA HIS A 18 -23.17 34.38 10.26
C HIS A 18 -22.87 32.89 10.51
N GLY A 19 -23.23 32.08 9.51
CA GLY A 19 -23.19 30.61 9.46
C GLY A 19 -21.81 29.95 9.56
N GLY A 20 -20.77 30.67 9.98
CA GLY A 20 -19.43 30.10 10.23
C GLY A 20 -19.33 29.31 11.55
N VAL A 21 -20.29 29.47 12.47
CA VAL A 21 -20.25 28.80 13.78
C VAL A 21 -20.50 27.29 13.66
N ILE A 22 -21.28 26.83 12.67
CA ILE A 22 -21.58 25.39 12.51
C ILE A 22 -20.39 24.63 11.89
N GLU A 23 -19.71 25.19 10.90
CA GLU A 23 -18.49 24.62 10.33
C GLU A 23 -17.35 24.62 11.34
N TRP A 24 -17.17 25.71 12.09
CA TRP A 24 -16.17 25.77 13.16
C TRP A 24 -16.47 24.82 14.32
N LEU A 25 -17.75 24.60 14.68
CA LEU A 25 -18.16 23.61 15.68
C LEU A 25 -17.95 22.16 15.21
N GLN A 26 -18.12 21.88 13.91
CA GLN A 26 -17.81 20.57 13.34
C GLN A 26 -16.29 20.31 13.33
N ASP A 27 -15.51 21.31 12.96
CA ASP A 27 -14.04 21.22 12.89
C ASP A 27 -13.42 21.10 14.30
N THR A 28 -13.88 21.90 15.26
CA THR A 28 -13.46 21.79 16.67
C THR A 28 -13.88 20.49 17.33
N TRP A 29 -15.05 19.91 17.00
CA TRP A 29 -15.44 18.58 17.48
C TRP A 29 -14.61 17.48 16.81
N GLY A 30 -14.28 17.61 15.52
CA GLY A 30 -13.34 16.72 14.83
C GLY A 30 -11.97 16.69 15.49
N VAL A 31 -11.43 17.88 15.81
CA VAL A 31 -10.16 18.04 16.53
C VAL A 31 -10.24 17.48 17.96
N LEU A 32 -11.32 17.73 18.71
CA LEU A 32 -11.50 17.17 20.05
C LEU A 32 -11.63 15.64 20.03
N LYS A 33 -12.30 15.05 19.02
CA LYS A 33 -12.36 13.59 18.85
C LYS A 33 -10.99 13.01 18.50
N LYS A 34 -10.24 13.65 17.60
CA LYS A 34 -8.88 13.22 17.21
C LYS A 34 -7.91 13.30 18.38
N LEU A 35 -7.94 14.39 19.15
CA LEU A 35 -7.13 14.57 20.36
C LEU A 35 -7.49 13.55 21.43
N ASN A 36 -8.79 13.28 21.65
CA ASN A 36 -9.22 12.25 22.59
C ASN A 36 -8.77 10.86 22.10
N PHE A 37 -8.90 10.56 20.81
CA PHE A 37 -8.47 9.29 20.21
C PHE A 37 -6.96 9.04 20.34
N GLU A 38 -6.12 10.01 19.96
CA GLU A 38 -4.65 9.93 20.11
C GLU A 38 -4.23 9.86 21.60
N PHE A 39 -5.03 10.47 22.50
CA PHE A 39 -4.79 10.43 23.93
C PHE A 39 -5.06 9.04 24.55
N TRP A 40 -6.12 8.34 24.10
CA TRP A 40 -6.48 7.00 24.62
C TRP A 40 -5.75 5.84 23.93
N HIS A 41 -5.32 6.01 22.67
CA HIS A 41 -4.60 4.98 21.89
C HIS A 41 -3.18 5.41 21.51
N LYS A 42 -2.33 5.63 22.52
CA LYS A 42 -0.95 6.11 22.31
C LYS A 42 -0.05 5.11 21.58
N HIS A 43 -0.32 3.81 21.69
CA HIS A 43 0.50 2.78 21.07
C HIS A 43 0.10 2.57 19.60
N PRO A 44 1.05 2.61 18.64
CA PRO A 44 0.78 2.43 17.20
C PRO A 44 -0.11 1.23 16.87
N ALA A 45 0.18 0.07 17.46
CA ALA A 45 -0.57 -1.17 17.19
C ALA A 45 -2.06 -1.04 17.56
N SER A 46 -2.37 -0.53 18.76
CA SER A 46 -3.75 -0.35 19.20
C SER A 46 -4.49 0.70 18.37
N ARG A 47 -3.79 1.79 18.01
CA ARG A 47 -4.36 2.86 17.18
C ARG A 47 -4.78 2.34 15.81
N ILE A 48 -3.90 1.60 15.12
CA ILE A 48 -4.21 1.12 13.77
C ILE A 48 -5.28 0.04 13.76
N LEU A 49 -5.36 -0.81 14.79
CA LEU A 49 -6.43 -1.79 14.88
C LEU A 49 -7.78 -1.12 15.11
N TYR A 50 -7.85 -0.10 15.98
CA TYR A 50 -9.10 0.62 16.23
C TYR A 50 -9.58 1.41 15.00
N GLU A 51 -8.65 2.01 14.25
CA GLU A 51 -8.98 2.79 13.05
C GLU A 51 -9.58 1.94 11.93
N TYR A 52 -9.19 0.67 11.83
CA TYR A 52 -9.51 -0.19 10.69
C TYR A 52 -10.54 -1.29 11.00
N LEU A 53 -10.37 -2.00 12.11
CA LEU A 53 -11.12 -3.21 12.42
C LEU A 53 -12.59 -2.91 12.73
N ASP A 54 -13.51 -3.65 12.12
CA ASP A 54 -14.95 -3.58 12.33
C ASP A 54 -15.46 -4.88 12.99
N PRO A 55 -15.56 -4.92 14.34
CA PRO A 55 -15.93 -6.13 15.07
C PRO A 55 -17.40 -6.55 14.89
N ASP A 56 -18.23 -5.71 14.25
CA ASP A 56 -19.63 -6.02 13.95
C ASP A 56 -19.78 -6.97 12.74
N VAL A 57 -18.69 -7.20 12.00
CA VAL A 57 -18.65 -8.10 10.84
C VAL A 57 -18.06 -9.44 11.26
N ASP A 58 -18.74 -10.53 10.97
CA ASP A 58 -18.18 -11.88 11.18
C ASP A 58 -16.99 -12.11 10.22
N PRO A 59 -15.78 -12.40 10.74
CA PRO A 59 -14.60 -12.67 9.91
C PRO A 59 -14.78 -13.87 8.96
N CYS A 60 -15.72 -14.77 9.24
CA CYS A 60 -16.04 -15.92 8.40
C CYS A 60 -17.07 -15.62 7.29
N ASP A 61 -17.68 -14.42 7.31
CA ASP A 61 -18.59 -13.94 6.27
C ASP A 61 -17.90 -12.98 5.28
N ASN A 62 -17.12 -12.02 5.77
CA ASN A 62 -16.41 -11.05 4.95
C ASN A 62 -15.21 -10.45 5.70
N PHE A 63 -14.04 -11.06 5.51
CA PHE A 63 -12.85 -10.64 6.23
C PHE A 63 -12.32 -9.26 5.79
N TYR A 64 -12.54 -8.88 4.53
CA TYR A 64 -12.24 -7.53 4.06
C TYR A 64 -12.99 -6.47 4.87
N LYS A 65 -14.31 -6.63 5.03
CA LYS A 65 -15.11 -5.69 5.82
C LYS A 65 -14.77 -5.76 7.32
N PHE A 66 -14.46 -6.94 7.84
CA PHE A 66 -13.97 -7.08 9.22
C PHE A 66 -12.66 -6.32 9.44
N SER A 67 -11.71 -6.37 8.50
CA SER A 67 -10.39 -5.73 8.64
C SER A 67 -10.31 -4.28 8.19
N CYS A 68 -11.23 -3.79 7.35
CA CYS A 68 -11.22 -2.44 6.79
C CYS A 68 -12.46 -1.59 7.11
N GLY A 69 -13.51 -2.20 7.68
CA GLY A 69 -14.86 -1.61 7.70
C GLY A 69 -14.95 -0.28 8.44
N ASN A 70 -14.24 -0.11 9.55
CA ASN A 70 -14.27 1.15 10.29
C ASN A 70 -13.53 2.28 9.56
N TRP A 71 -12.45 1.95 8.86
CA TRP A 71 -11.72 2.90 8.02
C TRP A 71 -12.60 3.37 6.85
N ILE A 72 -13.27 2.44 6.16
CA ILE A 72 -14.21 2.75 5.07
C ILE A 72 -15.38 3.61 5.57
N LYS A 73 -16.04 3.21 6.67
CA LYS A 73 -17.15 3.99 7.29
C LYS A 73 -16.72 5.41 7.67
N THR A 74 -15.45 5.61 8.03
CA THR A 74 -14.90 6.93 8.38
C THR A 74 -14.71 7.79 7.14
N LEU A 75 -14.19 7.21 6.05
CA LEU A 75 -14.05 7.92 4.77
C LEU A 75 -15.41 8.29 4.16
N GLU A 76 -16.40 7.38 4.22
CA GLU A 76 -17.78 7.65 3.80
C GLU A 76 -18.37 8.90 4.49
N LYS A 77 -18.17 9.00 5.82
CA LYS A 77 -18.68 10.12 6.61
C LYS A 77 -17.95 11.44 6.35
N THR A 78 -16.65 11.39 6.07
CA THR A 78 -15.79 12.58 6.02
C THR A 78 -15.62 13.14 4.61
N LYS A 79 -15.64 12.30 3.58
CA LYS A 79 -15.37 12.70 2.19
C LYS A 79 -16.64 12.75 1.30
N GLY A 80 -17.78 12.28 1.80
CA GLY A 80 -19.08 12.37 1.14
C GLY A 80 -19.21 11.53 -0.14
N ASN A 81 -20.35 11.64 -0.82
CA ASN A 81 -20.72 10.83 -1.99
C ASN A 81 -20.30 11.50 -3.31
N SER A 82 -19.00 11.79 -3.49
CA SER A 82 -18.48 12.13 -4.83
C SER A 82 -18.73 10.96 -5.80
N LYS A 83 -19.05 11.25 -7.05
CA LYS A 83 -19.21 10.20 -8.09
C LYS A 83 -17.89 9.53 -8.45
N SER A 84 -16.76 10.23 -8.26
CA SER A 84 -15.42 9.72 -8.51
C SER A 84 -14.53 10.00 -7.32
N PHE A 85 -14.07 8.92 -6.69
CA PHE A 85 -13.05 8.93 -5.63
C PHE A 85 -12.33 7.58 -5.62
N HIS A 86 -11.10 7.60 -5.14
CA HIS A 86 -10.27 6.43 -4.89
C HIS A 86 -9.38 6.79 -3.70
N PHE A 87 -9.65 6.18 -2.56
CA PHE A 87 -8.86 6.33 -1.35
C PHE A 87 -8.14 5.03 -1.10
N ASP A 88 -6.83 5.12 -0.99
CA ASP A 88 -5.95 3.99 -0.80
C ASP A 88 -5.12 4.25 0.44
N SER A 89 -5.05 3.27 1.33
CA SER A 89 -4.26 3.39 2.56
C SER A 89 -2.78 3.71 2.29
N ARG A 90 -2.27 3.40 1.09
CA ARG A 90 -0.90 3.68 0.63
C ARG A 90 -0.62 5.18 0.38
N THR A 91 -1.63 6.02 0.16
CA THR A 91 -1.42 7.48 -0.10
C THR A 91 -1.40 8.30 1.19
N ARG A 92 -1.92 7.73 2.28
CA ARG A 92 -2.22 8.41 3.54
C ARG A 92 -1.07 9.27 4.08
N ASN A 93 0.15 8.75 4.08
CA ASN A 93 1.30 9.45 4.66
C ASN A 93 1.72 10.65 3.82
N PHE A 94 1.67 10.52 2.48
CA PHE A 94 1.92 11.63 1.60
C PHE A 94 0.82 12.69 1.70
N ASP A 95 -0.45 12.29 1.73
CA ASP A 95 -1.58 13.22 1.90
C ASP A 95 -1.43 14.01 3.21
N LYS A 96 -1.16 13.32 4.32
CA LYS A 96 -0.87 13.97 5.62
C LYS A 96 0.32 14.92 5.55
N PHE A 97 1.41 14.51 4.88
CA PHE A 97 2.57 15.37 4.69
C PHE A 97 2.21 16.63 3.90
N THR A 98 1.37 16.51 2.86
CA THR A 98 0.91 17.67 2.08
C THR A 98 0.00 18.60 2.89
N ASP A 99 -0.91 18.07 3.70
CA ASP A 99 -1.74 18.87 4.62
C ASP A 99 -0.86 19.68 5.59
N GLU A 100 0.11 19.02 6.23
CA GLU A 100 1.06 19.68 7.15
C GLU A 100 1.97 20.70 6.44
N PHE A 101 2.28 20.50 5.15
CA PHE A 101 2.96 21.50 4.33
C PHE A 101 2.11 22.77 4.17
N TYR A 102 0.81 22.64 3.90
CA TYR A 102 -0.10 23.78 3.80
C TYR A 102 -0.24 24.54 5.13
N GLU A 103 -0.08 23.85 6.27
CA GLU A 103 0.00 24.45 7.60
C GLU A 103 1.35 25.17 7.88
N GLY A 104 2.30 25.10 6.94
CA GLY A 104 3.60 25.78 7.02
C GLY A 104 4.69 25.01 7.78
N LYS A 105 4.43 23.76 8.18
CA LYS A 105 5.35 22.95 8.99
C LYS A 105 6.71 22.70 8.33
N TYR A 106 6.74 22.69 6.99
CA TYR A 106 7.91 22.29 6.21
C TYR A 106 8.57 23.43 5.44
N ASN A 107 8.20 24.69 5.68
CA ASN A 107 8.66 25.85 4.89
C ASN A 107 10.18 26.02 4.77
N ASN A 108 10.94 25.47 5.73
CA ASN A 108 12.40 25.57 5.78
C ASN A 108 13.11 24.34 5.18
N GLU A 109 12.38 23.32 4.72
CA GLU A 109 12.96 22.09 4.18
C GLU A 109 13.54 22.28 2.77
N THR A 110 13.05 23.29 2.03
CA THR A 110 13.54 23.70 0.72
C THR A 110 13.12 25.13 0.41
N ARG A 111 13.94 25.87 -0.35
CA ARG A 111 13.62 27.24 -0.79
C ARG A 111 12.48 27.32 -1.80
N ILE A 112 12.06 26.19 -2.38
CA ILE A 112 10.96 26.12 -3.35
C ILE A 112 9.59 26.19 -2.68
N PHE A 113 9.47 25.73 -1.44
CA PHE A 113 8.19 25.71 -0.71
C PHE A 113 7.58 27.09 -0.48
N PRO A 114 8.32 28.12 -0.03
CA PRO A 114 7.81 29.48 0.02
C PRO A 114 7.32 30.00 -1.33
N THR A 115 8.01 29.65 -2.43
CA THR A 115 7.57 30.02 -3.78
C THR A 115 6.21 29.43 -4.09
N PHE A 116 5.96 28.15 -3.76
CA PHE A 116 4.66 27.52 -4.00
C PHE A 116 3.54 28.09 -3.16
N LEU A 117 3.78 28.35 -1.87
CA LEU A 117 2.80 29.02 -1.03
C LEU A 117 2.44 30.40 -1.59
N ASN A 118 3.42 31.15 -2.10
CA ASN A 118 3.17 32.41 -2.77
C ASN A 118 2.35 32.25 -4.07
N LEU A 119 2.59 31.20 -4.87
CA LEU A 119 1.76 30.92 -6.06
C LEU A 119 0.31 30.60 -5.70
N LEU A 120 0.08 29.88 -4.60
CA LEU A 120 -1.25 29.57 -4.08
C LEU A 120 -1.95 30.82 -3.55
N GLU A 121 -1.22 31.73 -2.88
CA GLU A 121 -1.78 33.03 -2.50
C GLU A 121 -2.18 33.85 -3.73
N LYS A 122 -1.36 33.85 -4.80
CA LYS A 122 -1.73 34.50 -6.07
C LYS A 122 -2.96 33.87 -6.73
N CYS A 123 -3.23 32.58 -6.53
CA CYS A 123 -4.48 31.97 -7.02
C CYS A 123 -5.73 32.64 -6.43
N LYS A 124 -5.65 33.22 -5.23
CA LYS A 124 -6.78 33.92 -4.59
C LYS A 124 -7.13 35.25 -5.26
N GLU A 125 -6.28 35.75 -6.15
CA GLU A 125 -6.55 36.95 -6.95
C GLU A 125 -7.49 36.66 -8.14
N LEU A 126 -7.75 35.38 -8.44
CA LEU A 126 -8.63 34.93 -9.52
C LEU A 126 -10.12 34.92 -9.10
N PRO A 127 -11.05 34.89 -10.08
CA PRO A 127 -12.46 34.63 -9.82
C PRO A 127 -12.68 33.36 -8.98
N GLU A 128 -13.70 33.38 -8.12
CA GLU A 128 -13.97 32.31 -7.13
C GLU A 128 -14.09 30.91 -7.76
N ASP A 129 -14.70 30.82 -8.94
CA ASP A 129 -14.84 29.58 -9.71
C ASP A 129 -13.53 29.07 -10.32
N GLU A 130 -12.51 29.92 -10.44
CA GLU A 130 -11.17 29.57 -10.93
C GLU A 130 -10.17 29.21 -9.83
N ILE A 131 -10.38 29.67 -8.59
CA ILE A 131 -9.44 29.47 -7.47
C ILE A 131 -9.13 27.98 -7.28
N TYR A 132 -10.16 27.13 -7.29
CA TYR A 132 -10.00 25.68 -7.13
C TYR A 132 -9.10 25.09 -8.22
N TYR A 133 -9.35 25.44 -9.50
CA TYR A 133 -8.56 24.92 -10.62
C TYR A 133 -7.13 25.45 -10.60
N CYS A 134 -6.92 26.72 -10.21
CA CYS A 134 -5.60 27.27 -10.02
C CYS A 134 -4.83 26.52 -8.93
N ASN A 135 -5.45 26.31 -7.77
CA ASN A 135 -4.83 25.56 -6.66
C ASN A 135 -4.47 24.14 -7.08
N LEU A 136 -5.33 23.46 -7.83
CA LEU A 136 -5.06 22.12 -8.35
C LEU A 136 -3.90 22.10 -9.36
N GLU A 137 -3.84 23.09 -10.26
CA GLU A 137 -2.72 23.25 -11.22
C GLU A 137 -1.40 23.48 -10.48
N ILE A 138 -1.37 24.38 -9.49
CA ILE A 138 -0.17 24.69 -8.70
C ILE A 138 0.23 23.52 -7.80
N PHE A 139 -0.72 22.81 -7.19
CA PHE A 139 -0.43 21.60 -6.43
C PHE A 139 0.24 20.53 -7.29
N ASN A 140 -0.31 20.26 -8.49
CA ASN A 140 0.29 19.29 -9.41
C ASN A 140 1.70 19.74 -9.86
N PHE A 141 1.89 21.02 -10.14
CA PHE A 141 3.21 21.58 -10.44
C PHE A 141 4.21 21.43 -9.28
N GLY A 142 3.72 21.49 -8.03
CA GLY A 142 4.53 21.36 -6.83
C GLY A 142 4.81 19.92 -6.36
N LYS A 143 4.17 18.91 -6.96
CA LYS A 143 4.28 17.51 -6.54
C LYS A 143 5.71 17.00 -6.53
N TYR A 144 6.57 17.43 -7.47
CA TYR A 144 7.97 17.00 -7.46
C TYR A 144 8.70 17.48 -6.20
N ALA A 145 8.60 18.76 -5.84
CA ALA A 145 9.23 19.26 -4.61
C ALA A 145 8.68 18.60 -3.34
N LEU A 146 7.35 18.46 -3.26
CA LEU A 146 6.69 17.78 -2.12
C LEU A 146 7.20 16.35 -1.98
N SER A 147 7.26 15.62 -3.09
CA SER A 147 7.76 14.25 -3.13
C SER A 147 9.23 14.16 -2.74
N SER A 148 10.09 15.06 -3.24
CA SER A 148 11.52 15.05 -2.91
C SER A 148 11.78 15.21 -1.42
N VAL A 149 11.09 16.17 -0.78
CA VAL A 149 11.23 16.40 0.66
C VAL A 149 10.66 15.23 1.44
N PHE A 150 9.47 14.72 1.07
CA PHE A 150 8.85 13.57 1.71
C PHE A 150 9.76 12.33 1.68
N LEU A 151 10.28 11.97 0.50
CA LEU A 151 11.17 10.84 0.30
C LEU A 151 12.45 10.96 1.11
N LYS A 152 13.09 12.15 1.09
CA LYS A 152 14.29 12.44 1.87
C LYS A 152 14.03 12.22 3.37
N LYS A 153 12.93 12.74 3.90
CA LYS A 153 12.57 12.61 5.32
C LYS A 153 12.28 11.16 5.69
N ASN A 154 11.52 10.43 4.88
CA ASN A 154 11.24 9.02 5.12
C ASN A 154 12.51 8.17 5.08
N LYS A 155 13.42 8.45 4.14
CA LYS A 155 14.72 7.76 4.05
C LYS A 155 15.57 7.97 5.30
N ILE A 156 15.76 9.23 5.72
CA ILE A 156 16.51 9.56 6.95
C ILE A 156 15.88 8.89 8.16
N LYS A 157 14.55 8.98 8.31
CA LYS A 157 13.82 8.33 9.40
C LYS A 157 14.07 6.81 9.42
N SER A 158 13.98 6.16 8.26
CA SER A 158 14.16 4.70 8.14
C SER A 158 15.58 4.27 8.50
N GLU A 159 16.57 5.06 8.08
CA GLU A 159 17.99 4.83 8.42
C GLU A 159 18.26 5.04 9.91
N GLU A 160 17.75 6.12 10.51
CA GLU A 160 17.90 6.41 11.94
C GLU A 160 17.23 5.39 12.85
N ASN A 161 16.10 4.82 12.41
CA ASN A 161 15.38 3.80 13.18
C ASN A 161 15.95 2.39 13.02
N GLY A 162 16.83 2.14 12.05
CA GLY A 162 17.28 0.79 11.70
C GLY A 162 16.17 -0.06 11.06
N ASP A 163 15.20 0.57 10.40
CA ASP A 163 14.02 -0.13 9.86
C ASP A 163 14.44 -1.18 8.82
N TYR A 164 15.43 -0.86 7.98
CA TYR A 164 15.99 -1.77 6.96
C TYR A 164 16.59 -3.06 7.53
N ASP A 165 17.12 -3.04 8.74
CA ASP A 165 17.68 -4.26 9.36
C ASP A 165 16.56 -5.22 9.76
N THR A 166 15.41 -4.67 10.17
CA THR A 166 14.19 -5.46 10.40
C THR A 166 13.67 -6.06 9.09
N VAL A 167 13.71 -5.28 7.99
CA VAL A 167 13.31 -5.76 6.66
C VAL A 167 14.16 -6.94 6.21
N GLU A 168 15.47 -6.83 6.34
CA GLU A 168 16.39 -7.89 5.93
C GLU A 168 16.21 -9.15 6.78
N ASN A 169 15.99 -9.00 8.08
CA ASN A 169 15.71 -10.13 8.95
C ASN A 169 14.41 -10.86 8.56
N ILE A 170 13.32 -10.12 8.35
CA ILE A 170 12.05 -10.71 7.89
C ILE A 170 12.23 -11.37 6.51
N THR A 171 12.94 -10.72 5.60
CA THR A 171 13.27 -11.25 4.26
C THR A 171 14.04 -12.56 4.36
N MET A 172 15.04 -12.64 5.23
CA MET A 172 15.82 -13.87 5.45
C MET A 172 14.93 -15.01 5.93
N LEU A 173 14.04 -14.76 6.90
CA LEU A 173 13.10 -15.76 7.42
C LEU A 173 12.12 -16.24 6.34
N ILE A 174 11.61 -15.32 5.53
CA ILE A 174 10.73 -15.63 4.40
C ILE A 174 11.45 -16.46 3.34
N LYS A 175 12.67 -16.08 2.92
CA LYS A 175 13.47 -16.84 1.94
C LYS A 175 13.79 -18.23 2.46
N HIS A 176 14.15 -18.36 3.74
CA HIS A 176 14.41 -19.66 4.36
C HIS A 176 13.18 -20.56 4.35
N GLU A 177 12.01 -20.00 4.66
CA GLU A 177 10.76 -20.75 4.65
C GLU A 177 10.34 -21.15 3.23
N PHE A 178 10.49 -20.24 2.28
CA PHE A 178 10.15 -20.54 0.89
C PHE A 178 11.08 -21.62 0.31
N ARG A 179 12.37 -21.59 0.65
CA ARG A 179 13.30 -22.67 0.30
C ARG A 179 12.81 -24.03 0.80
N SER A 180 12.36 -24.10 2.07
CA SER A 180 11.78 -25.32 2.66
C SER A 180 10.53 -25.78 1.89
N LEU A 181 9.65 -24.84 1.56
CA LEU A 181 8.45 -25.11 0.77
C LEU A 181 8.79 -25.64 -0.63
N ILE A 182 9.80 -25.09 -1.30
CA ILE A 182 10.26 -25.62 -2.59
C ILE A 182 10.69 -27.08 -2.43
N ASP A 183 11.49 -27.42 -1.41
CA ASP A 183 11.96 -28.80 -1.17
C ASP A 183 10.82 -29.80 -0.87
N GLU A 184 9.72 -29.32 -0.29
CA GLU A 184 8.50 -30.10 -0.05
C GLU A 184 7.76 -30.49 -1.35
N LYS A 185 8.00 -29.80 -2.47
CA LYS A 185 7.27 -30.00 -3.75
C LYS A 185 7.77 -31.11 -4.65
N LYS A 186 8.09 -32.27 -4.07
CA LYS A 186 8.67 -33.40 -4.82
C LYS A 186 7.70 -34.02 -5.83
N ASP A 187 6.40 -33.94 -5.56
CA ASP A 187 5.35 -34.51 -6.43
C ASP A 187 4.97 -33.57 -7.57
N ASP A 188 5.09 -32.26 -7.37
CA ASP A 188 4.77 -31.23 -8.37
C ASP A 188 5.98 -30.91 -9.27
N PHE A 189 7.20 -30.88 -8.69
CA PHE A 189 8.42 -30.46 -9.38
C PHE A 189 9.53 -31.48 -9.19
N ASP A 190 10.26 -31.80 -10.26
CA ASP A 190 11.45 -32.67 -10.15
C ASP A 190 12.63 -31.97 -9.46
N GLU A 191 13.67 -32.76 -9.16
CA GLU A 191 14.83 -32.28 -8.40
C GLU A 191 15.59 -31.16 -9.10
N GLU A 192 15.77 -31.25 -10.42
CA GLU A 192 16.42 -30.21 -11.22
C GLU A 192 15.64 -28.88 -11.13
N THR A 193 14.34 -28.92 -11.35
CA THR A 193 13.46 -27.74 -11.24
C THR A 193 13.54 -27.12 -9.84
N ARG A 194 13.43 -27.94 -8.78
CA ARG A 194 13.51 -27.43 -7.39
C ARG A 194 14.87 -26.81 -7.09
N ASN A 195 15.97 -27.40 -7.58
CA ASN A 195 17.31 -26.84 -7.40
C ASN A 195 17.46 -25.51 -8.13
N ASN A 196 16.90 -25.38 -9.33
CA ASN A 196 16.89 -24.13 -10.08
C ASN A 196 16.05 -23.05 -9.39
N PHE A 197 14.88 -23.41 -8.84
CA PHE A 197 14.07 -22.47 -8.07
C PHE A 197 14.80 -21.97 -6.82
N LYS A 198 15.44 -22.89 -6.08
CA LYS A 198 16.27 -22.54 -4.92
C LYS A 198 17.43 -21.64 -5.30
N TYR A 199 18.11 -21.91 -6.42
CA TYR A 199 19.19 -21.05 -6.91
C TYR A 199 18.68 -19.64 -7.24
N LYS A 200 17.55 -19.51 -7.95
CA LYS A 200 16.91 -18.22 -8.25
C LYS A 200 16.55 -17.44 -6.97
N LEU A 201 15.98 -18.14 -6.00
CA LEU A 201 15.61 -17.57 -4.70
C LEU A 201 16.86 -17.12 -3.93
N ASP A 202 17.89 -17.96 -3.82
CA ASP A 202 19.12 -17.64 -3.08
C ASP A 202 19.79 -16.38 -3.65
N LYS A 203 19.83 -16.26 -4.98
CA LYS A 203 20.40 -15.12 -5.72
C LYS A 203 19.52 -13.87 -5.73
N MET A 204 18.30 -13.93 -5.21
CA MET A 204 17.44 -12.75 -5.16
C MET A 204 17.93 -11.76 -4.10
N GLU A 205 18.08 -10.50 -4.51
CA GLU A 205 18.52 -9.42 -3.63
C GLU A 205 17.36 -8.52 -3.21
N PHE A 206 17.45 -7.97 -1.99
CA PHE A 206 16.63 -6.85 -1.56
C PHE A 206 17.41 -5.56 -1.80
N VAL A 207 16.86 -4.65 -2.59
CA VAL A 207 17.50 -3.35 -2.87
C VAL A 207 16.96 -2.30 -1.91
N ARG A 208 17.81 -1.82 -1.01
CA ARG A 208 17.52 -0.69 -0.11
C ARG A 208 17.42 0.62 -0.89
N ASN A 209 16.63 1.58 -0.39
CA ASN A 209 16.65 2.97 -0.86
C ASN A 209 16.49 3.14 -2.38
N PHE A 210 15.55 2.43 -2.99
CA PHE A 210 15.36 2.51 -4.44
C PHE A 210 14.88 3.90 -4.87
N ASP A 211 15.78 4.62 -5.54
CA ASP A 211 15.54 5.97 -6.06
C ASP A 211 16.39 6.18 -7.33
N ASN A 212 16.07 5.43 -8.38
CA ASN A 212 16.84 5.42 -9.63
C ASN A 212 16.89 6.77 -10.36
N PHE A 213 16.07 7.74 -9.95
CA PHE A 213 15.94 9.03 -10.60
C PHE A 213 16.28 10.19 -9.65
N ASP A 214 16.95 9.91 -8.53
CA ASP A 214 17.34 10.91 -7.52
C ASP A 214 16.16 11.81 -7.09
N LEU A 215 14.96 11.24 -6.98
CA LEU A 215 13.75 11.96 -6.60
C LEU A 215 13.86 12.51 -5.18
N SER A 216 14.57 11.84 -4.27
CA SER A 216 14.82 12.30 -2.90
C SER A 216 15.88 13.41 -2.80
N ASN A 217 16.58 13.73 -3.89
CA ASN A 217 17.61 14.76 -3.89
C ASN A 217 17.01 16.16 -4.01
N VAL A 218 16.83 16.82 -2.86
CA VAL A 218 16.28 18.18 -2.78
C VAL A 218 17.09 19.18 -3.61
N THR A 219 18.42 19.10 -3.62
CA THR A 219 19.26 20.05 -4.39
C THR A 219 19.04 19.92 -5.90
N LEU A 220 18.93 18.70 -6.42
CA LEU A 220 18.61 18.47 -7.84
C LEU A 220 17.18 18.95 -8.17
N MET A 221 16.22 18.68 -7.28
CA MET A 221 14.86 19.17 -7.42
C MET A 221 14.82 20.70 -7.48
N GLU A 222 15.51 21.40 -6.58
CA GLU A 222 15.59 22.87 -6.59
C GLU A 222 16.19 23.38 -7.89
N GLY A 223 17.26 22.73 -8.38
CA GLY A 223 17.87 23.06 -9.68
C GLY A 223 16.92 22.87 -10.86
N CYS A 224 16.00 21.89 -10.82
CA CYS A 224 14.98 21.73 -11.84
C CYS A 224 14.02 22.92 -11.88
N TYR A 225 13.55 23.41 -10.74
CA TYR A 225 12.64 24.56 -10.68
C TYR A 225 13.32 25.89 -11.04
N ASP A 226 14.61 26.04 -10.78
CA ASP A 226 15.36 27.23 -11.23
C ASP A 226 15.51 27.28 -12.75
N ASN A 227 15.80 26.13 -13.37
CA ASN A 227 16.19 26.06 -14.77
C ASN A 227 15.02 25.90 -15.74
N ILE A 228 13.79 25.69 -15.25
CA ILE A 228 12.62 25.51 -16.12
C ILE A 228 12.15 26.81 -16.81
N GLY A 229 12.69 27.96 -16.40
CA GLY A 229 12.46 29.24 -17.08
C GLY A 229 11.07 29.85 -16.85
N ILE A 230 10.35 29.45 -15.81
CA ILE A 230 9.11 30.11 -15.37
C ILE A 230 9.47 31.27 -14.44
N ASN A 231 8.99 32.47 -14.73
CA ASN A 231 9.12 33.61 -13.83
C ASN A 231 8.01 33.56 -12.76
N TYR A 232 8.34 33.06 -11.56
CA TYR A 232 7.38 32.94 -10.45
C TYR A 232 6.86 34.28 -9.91
N ASN A 233 7.50 35.39 -10.26
CA ASN A 233 7.07 36.73 -9.87
C ASN A 233 5.98 37.32 -10.81
N ASP A 234 5.73 36.70 -11.96
CA ASP A 234 4.71 37.15 -12.93
C ASP A 234 3.27 36.98 -12.39
N HIS A 235 2.29 37.52 -13.11
CA HIS A 235 0.87 37.33 -12.83
C HIS A 235 0.49 35.84 -12.94
N ILE A 236 -0.41 35.38 -12.07
CA ILE A 236 -0.75 33.96 -11.96
C ILE A 236 -1.26 33.36 -13.28
N GLU A 237 -1.99 34.12 -14.08
CA GLU A 237 -2.43 33.66 -15.41
C GLU A 237 -1.27 33.36 -16.37
N ASN A 238 -0.19 34.15 -16.33
CA ASN A 238 0.97 33.93 -17.19
C ASN A 238 1.75 32.69 -16.75
N ILE A 239 1.86 32.48 -15.43
CA ILE A 239 2.45 31.29 -14.83
C ILE A 239 1.65 30.05 -15.21
N ARG A 240 0.32 30.07 -15.07
CA ARG A 240 -0.57 28.97 -15.48
C ARG A 240 -0.46 28.65 -16.98
N LYS A 241 -0.38 29.68 -17.84
CA LYS A 241 -0.14 29.50 -19.29
C LYS A 241 1.20 28.82 -19.56
N ALA A 242 2.26 29.21 -18.84
CA ALA A 242 3.56 28.57 -18.95
C ALA A 242 3.53 27.10 -18.50
N ILE A 243 2.93 26.80 -17.34
CA ILE A 243 2.75 25.42 -16.83
C ILE A 243 2.01 24.57 -17.87
N LYS A 244 0.86 25.04 -18.39
CA LYS A 244 0.07 24.33 -19.41
C LYS A 244 0.84 24.06 -20.69
N ARG A 245 1.70 24.99 -21.11
CA ARG A 245 2.59 24.80 -22.26
C ARG A 245 3.60 23.70 -21.98
N TYR A 246 4.23 23.70 -20.81
CA TYR A 246 5.24 22.71 -20.47
C TYR A 246 4.68 21.29 -20.29
N ILE A 247 3.46 21.15 -19.75
CA ILE A 247 2.75 19.86 -19.71
C ILE A 247 2.61 19.27 -21.13
N LYS A 248 2.20 20.07 -22.13
CA LYS A 248 2.10 19.59 -23.52
C LYS A 248 3.46 19.24 -24.12
N MET A 249 4.53 19.91 -23.69
CA MET A 249 5.88 19.65 -24.17
C MET A 249 6.45 18.36 -23.57
N SER A 250 6.18 18.09 -22.29
CA SER A 250 6.69 16.90 -21.59
C SER A 250 6.17 15.60 -22.20
N ASP A 251 4.99 15.61 -22.85
CA ASP A 251 4.43 14.43 -23.53
C ASP A 251 5.34 13.89 -24.66
N ASN A 252 6.24 14.74 -25.17
CA ASN A 252 7.19 14.37 -26.22
C ASN A 252 8.63 14.17 -25.70
N ASP A 253 8.83 14.25 -24.38
CA ASP A 253 10.14 14.07 -23.76
C ASP A 253 10.54 12.59 -23.79
N LYS A 254 11.71 12.31 -24.38
CA LYS A 254 12.22 10.94 -24.57
C LYS A 254 13.10 10.47 -23.42
N ASP A 255 13.56 11.39 -22.57
CA ASP A 255 14.45 11.09 -21.46
C ASP A 255 13.67 10.64 -20.21
N GLY A 256 12.34 10.78 -20.24
CA GLY A 256 11.44 10.30 -19.20
C GLY A 256 11.79 10.91 -17.85
N LEU A 257 11.75 10.11 -16.78
CA LEU A 257 12.08 10.56 -15.44
C LEU A 257 13.54 11.01 -15.24
N ASN A 258 14.42 10.95 -16.24
CA ASN A 258 15.73 11.61 -16.16
C ASN A 258 15.62 13.13 -16.40
N SER A 259 14.55 13.60 -17.06
CA SER A 259 14.31 15.00 -17.37
C SER A 259 13.58 15.73 -16.24
N CYS A 260 14.05 16.94 -15.90
CA CYS A 260 13.32 17.85 -15.01
C CYS A 260 11.90 18.14 -15.51
N MET A 261 11.69 18.16 -16.84
CA MET A 261 10.39 18.48 -17.42
C MET A 261 9.36 17.40 -17.07
N VAL A 262 9.72 16.13 -17.21
CA VAL A 262 8.84 15.01 -16.84
C VAL A 262 8.61 14.97 -15.33
N LYS A 263 9.67 15.13 -14.52
CA LYS A 263 9.51 15.15 -13.04
C LYS A 263 8.55 16.26 -12.58
N ILE A 264 8.65 17.47 -13.12
CA ILE A 264 7.81 18.59 -12.70
C ILE A 264 6.38 18.49 -13.26
N PHE A 265 6.23 18.15 -14.54
CA PHE A 265 4.94 18.30 -15.23
C PHE A 265 4.16 17.00 -15.44
N GLN A 266 4.78 15.85 -15.20
CA GLN A 266 4.13 14.54 -15.23
C GLN A 266 4.39 13.76 -13.92
N PRO A 267 3.97 14.29 -12.76
CA PRO A 267 4.27 13.67 -11.46
C PRO A 267 3.67 12.26 -11.30
N ASN A 268 2.62 11.94 -12.07
CA ASN A 268 2.00 10.61 -12.06
C ASN A 268 2.96 9.50 -12.54
N GLU A 269 4.00 9.84 -13.31
CA GLU A 269 5.01 8.88 -13.79
C GLU A 269 5.85 8.27 -12.65
N PHE A 270 5.94 8.95 -11.51
CA PHE A 270 6.74 8.47 -10.37
C PHE A 270 5.97 8.34 -9.06
N ILE A 271 4.87 9.09 -8.84
CA ILE A 271 4.27 9.21 -7.51
C ILE A 271 3.78 7.86 -6.95
N THR A 272 3.10 7.05 -7.75
CA THR A 272 2.58 5.74 -7.33
C THR A 272 3.68 4.73 -7.03
N ARG A 273 4.81 4.82 -7.74
CA ARG A 273 5.91 3.85 -7.61
C ARG A 273 6.88 4.23 -6.50
N TYR A 274 7.25 5.50 -6.43
CA TYR A 274 8.33 5.97 -5.58
C TYR A 274 7.83 6.63 -4.30
N VAL A 275 6.66 7.28 -4.31
CA VAL A 275 6.20 8.15 -3.22
C VAL A 275 5.20 7.45 -2.31
N TYR A 276 4.11 6.92 -2.88
CA TYR A 276 3.10 6.19 -2.10
C TYR A 276 3.64 4.82 -1.71
N ALA A 277 3.35 4.34 -0.50
CA ALA A 277 3.79 3.04 -0.02
C ALA A 277 3.58 1.94 -1.08
N ASN A 278 4.67 1.37 -1.58
CA ASN A 278 4.64 0.37 -2.65
C ASN A 278 5.86 -0.55 -2.61
N ALA A 279 5.76 -1.70 -3.28
CA ALA A 279 6.82 -2.66 -3.50
C ALA A 279 6.73 -3.23 -4.92
N TRP A 280 7.83 -3.76 -5.45
CA TRP A 280 7.80 -4.48 -6.73
C TRP A 280 9.02 -5.40 -6.89
N TYR A 281 8.83 -6.44 -7.69
CA TYR A 281 9.88 -7.32 -8.19
C TYR A 281 10.38 -6.88 -9.58
N ASN A 282 11.70 -7.00 -9.79
CA ASN A 282 12.33 -6.81 -11.08
C ASN A 282 12.86 -8.14 -11.60
N PHE A 283 12.19 -8.69 -12.62
CA PHE A 283 12.59 -9.99 -13.20
C PHE A 283 13.93 -9.97 -13.93
N LYS A 284 14.40 -8.82 -14.44
CA LYS A 284 15.66 -8.74 -15.20
C LYS A 284 16.86 -8.80 -14.27
N GLY A 285 16.79 -8.07 -13.15
CA GLY A 285 17.83 -8.04 -12.14
C GLY A 285 17.66 -9.08 -11.03
N ASN A 286 16.53 -9.80 -11.01
CA ASN A 286 16.15 -10.71 -9.93
C ASN A 286 16.30 -10.08 -8.54
N PHE A 287 15.71 -8.90 -8.36
CA PHE A 287 15.66 -8.24 -7.06
C PHE A 287 14.25 -7.76 -6.79
N PHE A 288 13.92 -7.59 -5.52
CA PHE A 288 12.73 -6.86 -5.11
C PHE A 288 13.11 -5.65 -4.27
N THR A 289 12.21 -4.70 -4.18
CA THR A 289 12.41 -3.48 -3.41
C THR A 289 11.08 -2.89 -2.99
N MET A 290 11.16 -1.90 -2.13
CA MET A 290 10.05 -1.15 -1.57
C MET A 290 10.51 0.29 -1.40
N ASN A 291 9.59 1.24 -1.54
CA ASN A 291 9.92 2.61 -1.23
C ASN A 291 9.89 2.87 0.28
N SER A 292 10.43 4.03 0.67
CA SER A 292 10.61 4.39 2.08
C SER A 292 9.28 4.64 2.80
N ASP A 293 8.17 4.89 2.09
CA ASP A 293 6.87 5.05 2.72
C ASP A 293 6.27 3.72 3.21
N THR A 294 6.59 2.60 2.54
CA THR A 294 6.23 1.24 2.99
C THR A 294 6.77 0.91 4.38
N LEU A 295 7.83 1.60 4.84
CA LEU A 295 8.41 1.47 6.18
C LEU A 295 7.75 2.39 7.22
N ASN A 296 6.52 2.84 6.96
CA ASN A 296 5.71 3.63 7.88
C ASN A 296 4.36 2.95 8.13
N GLU A 297 3.64 3.43 9.15
CA GLU A 297 2.27 3.01 9.39
C GLU A 297 1.38 3.37 8.19
N PRO A 298 0.35 2.57 7.85
CA PRO A 298 -0.11 1.37 8.54
C PRO A 298 0.71 0.10 8.29
N SER A 299 1.63 0.14 7.32
CA SER A 299 2.33 -1.03 6.78
C SER A 299 3.35 -1.64 7.73
N PHE A 300 4.12 -0.78 8.41
CA PHE A 300 5.21 -1.19 9.29
C PHE A 300 5.36 -0.23 10.47
N SER A 301 5.76 -0.77 11.62
CA SER A 301 6.32 0.01 12.73
C SER A 301 7.22 -0.88 13.56
N LYS A 302 8.36 -0.35 14.03
CA LYS A 302 9.20 -1.03 15.02
C LYS A 302 8.47 -1.30 16.34
N ASP A 303 7.42 -0.52 16.62
CA ASP A 303 6.59 -0.66 17.82
C ASP A 303 5.45 -1.66 17.61
N TYR A 304 5.26 -2.20 16.40
CA TYR A 304 4.29 -3.27 16.19
C TYR A 304 4.80 -4.61 16.71
N PRO A 305 3.92 -5.46 17.28
CA PRO A 305 4.27 -6.86 17.48
C PRO A 305 4.55 -7.53 16.13
N TYR A 306 5.38 -8.56 16.15
CA TYR A 306 5.75 -9.29 14.95
C TYR A 306 4.55 -9.88 14.19
N SER A 307 3.43 -10.19 14.85
CA SER A 307 2.18 -10.58 14.17
C SER A 307 1.75 -9.54 13.14
N LEU A 308 1.70 -8.26 13.53
CA LEU A 308 1.29 -7.19 12.63
C LEU A 308 2.32 -6.90 11.54
N ASN A 309 3.61 -6.89 11.90
CA ASN A 309 4.69 -6.67 10.92
C ASN A 309 4.80 -7.83 9.91
N PHE A 310 4.72 -9.08 10.33
CA PHE A 310 4.71 -10.22 9.39
C PHE A 310 3.44 -10.25 8.55
N GLY A 311 2.28 -9.94 9.15
CA GLY A 311 0.99 -10.02 8.45
C GLY A 311 0.82 -8.96 7.37
N TYR A 312 1.31 -7.74 7.56
CA TYR A 312 1.29 -6.72 6.51
C TYR A 312 2.58 -6.77 5.69
N PHE A 313 3.68 -6.38 6.32
CA PHE A 313 4.95 -6.13 5.66
C PHE A 313 5.66 -7.43 5.23
N GLY A 314 5.66 -8.46 6.08
CA GLY A 314 6.17 -9.78 5.70
C GLY A 314 5.36 -10.43 4.57
N ASN A 315 4.04 -10.26 4.55
CA ASN A 315 3.20 -10.71 3.46
C ASN A 315 3.53 -10.00 2.14
N ALA A 316 3.75 -8.67 2.18
CA ALA A 316 4.19 -7.91 1.01
C ALA A 316 5.57 -8.38 0.50
N ILE A 317 6.56 -8.59 1.37
CA ILE A 317 7.87 -9.15 0.97
C ILE A 317 7.70 -10.51 0.29
N ALA A 318 6.89 -11.40 0.89
CA ALA A 318 6.69 -12.74 0.35
C ALA A 318 5.96 -12.70 -1.00
N HIS A 319 5.01 -11.79 -1.18
CA HIS A 319 4.33 -11.52 -2.45
C HIS A 319 5.34 -11.11 -3.53
N GLU A 320 6.23 -10.15 -3.25
CA GLU A 320 7.26 -9.72 -4.22
C GLU A 320 8.27 -10.81 -4.57
N ILE A 321 8.70 -11.60 -3.58
CA ILE A 321 9.55 -12.76 -3.83
C ILE A 321 8.84 -13.77 -4.75
N LEU A 322 7.51 -13.89 -4.65
CA LEU A 322 6.72 -14.82 -5.43
C LEU A 322 6.50 -14.40 -6.87
N HIS A 323 6.63 -13.12 -7.20
CA HIS A 323 6.69 -12.70 -8.61
C HIS A 323 7.85 -13.32 -9.37
N ALA A 324 8.93 -13.73 -8.71
CA ALA A 324 9.97 -14.52 -9.38
C ALA A 324 9.50 -15.92 -9.80
N PHE A 325 8.37 -16.40 -9.28
CA PHE A 325 7.84 -17.75 -9.44
C PHE A 325 6.36 -17.78 -9.82
N ASP A 326 5.80 -16.65 -10.27
CA ASP A 326 4.46 -16.54 -10.84
C ASP A 326 4.38 -17.16 -12.26
N ASN A 327 3.21 -17.12 -12.88
CA ASN A 327 2.98 -17.73 -14.20
C ASN A 327 3.78 -17.07 -15.33
N GLU A 328 4.34 -15.88 -15.14
CA GLU A 328 5.11 -15.14 -16.14
C GLU A 328 6.62 -15.35 -15.98
N ASN A 329 7.06 -15.70 -14.78
CA ASN A 329 8.47 -15.67 -14.39
C ASN A 329 9.02 -17.00 -13.86
N TYR A 330 8.20 -17.99 -13.50
CA TYR A 330 8.68 -19.27 -12.93
C TYR A 330 9.71 -19.99 -13.81
N ASN A 331 9.60 -19.87 -15.14
CA ASN A 331 10.48 -20.54 -16.10
C ASN A 331 11.63 -19.64 -16.60
N ARG A 332 11.77 -18.41 -16.10
CA ARG A 332 12.85 -17.48 -16.47
C ARG A 332 14.13 -17.77 -15.71
N THR A 333 15.24 -17.86 -16.43
CA THR A 333 16.60 -18.00 -15.89
C THR A 333 17.16 -16.66 -15.41
N LEU A 334 18.21 -16.68 -14.58
CA LEU A 334 18.89 -15.46 -14.10
C LEU A 334 19.79 -14.83 -15.17
N GLU A 335 20.33 -15.62 -16.09
CA GLU A 335 21.22 -15.17 -17.15
C GLU A 335 20.38 -14.76 -18.37
N GLY A 336 19.85 -13.53 -18.34
CA GLY A 336 19.14 -12.95 -19.47
C GLY A 336 19.83 -13.25 -20.81
N ASP A 337 19.01 -13.67 -21.79
CA ASP A 337 19.33 -13.90 -23.21
C ASP A 337 19.51 -15.32 -23.78
N ASN A 338 19.28 -16.40 -23.04
CA ASN A 338 18.97 -17.68 -23.71
C ASN A 338 17.47 -18.01 -23.65
N LYS A 339 16.71 -17.45 -24.60
CA LYS A 339 15.27 -17.76 -24.84
C LYS A 339 14.96 -19.26 -24.97
N ASN A 340 15.97 -20.13 -25.08
CA ASN A 340 15.85 -21.57 -25.30
C ASN A 340 16.33 -22.44 -24.14
N TYR A 341 16.73 -21.88 -22.99
CA TYR A 341 17.12 -22.68 -21.82
C TYR A 341 16.06 -22.54 -20.72
N PHE A 342 15.08 -23.44 -20.72
CA PHE A 342 14.11 -23.52 -19.62
C PHE A 342 14.76 -24.28 -18.47
N ASN A 343 14.91 -23.63 -17.32
CA ASN A 343 15.38 -24.24 -16.07
C ASN A 343 14.30 -25.09 -15.37
N VAL A 344 13.24 -25.47 -16.08
CA VAL A 344 12.07 -26.17 -15.57
C VAL A 344 11.74 -27.28 -16.54
N SER A 345 11.60 -28.51 -16.03
CA SER A 345 11.26 -29.64 -16.89
C SER A 345 9.83 -29.55 -17.43
N GLN A 346 9.58 -30.25 -18.53
CA GLN A 346 8.24 -30.31 -19.13
C GLN A 346 7.18 -30.83 -18.14
N LYS A 347 7.52 -31.83 -17.33
CA LYS A 347 6.62 -32.37 -16.29
C LYS A 347 6.28 -31.31 -15.24
N SER A 348 7.28 -30.58 -14.77
CA SER A 348 7.11 -29.47 -13.82
C SER A 348 6.26 -28.33 -14.42
N ILE A 349 6.43 -28.01 -15.71
CA ILE A 349 5.62 -27.01 -16.43
C ILE A 349 4.15 -27.42 -16.47
N GLU A 350 3.86 -28.67 -16.83
CA GLU A 350 2.49 -29.20 -16.88
C GLU A 350 1.82 -29.15 -15.51
N LYS A 351 2.54 -29.57 -14.46
CA LYS A 351 2.04 -29.49 -13.08
C LYS A 351 1.83 -28.05 -12.62
N TYR A 352 2.74 -27.14 -12.94
CA TYR A 352 2.59 -25.73 -12.62
C TYR A 352 1.31 -25.16 -13.26
N ARG A 353 1.09 -25.43 -14.57
CA ARG A 353 -0.09 -24.98 -15.31
C ARG A 353 -1.39 -25.54 -14.73
N GLU A 354 -1.43 -26.82 -14.40
CA GLU A 354 -2.60 -27.46 -13.76
C GLU A 354 -2.97 -26.73 -12.45
N LYS A 355 -1.97 -26.40 -11.63
CA LYS A 355 -2.17 -25.71 -10.35
C LYS A 355 -2.56 -24.23 -10.55
N SER A 356 -1.93 -23.52 -11.48
CA SER A 356 -2.24 -22.13 -11.77
C SER A 356 -3.63 -21.96 -12.39
N ASP A 357 -4.08 -22.92 -13.21
CA ASP A 357 -5.42 -22.95 -13.77
C ASP A 357 -6.52 -22.99 -12.70
N CYS A 358 -6.25 -23.59 -11.54
CA CYS A 358 -7.17 -23.54 -10.39
C CYS A 358 -7.47 -22.09 -9.99
N PHE A 359 -6.44 -21.25 -9.81
CA PHE A 359 -6.60 -19.86 -9.42
C PHE A 359 -7.31 -19.06 -10.49
N ALA A 360 -6.94 -19.24 -11.76
CA ALA A 360 -7.60 -18.53 -12.86
C ALA A 360 -9.12 -18.79 -12.89
N ASN A 361 -9.51 -20.05 -12.68
CA ASN A 361 -10.92 -20.43 -12.63
C ASN A 361 -11.60 -19.93 -11.36
N GLN A 362 -10.96 -20.08 -10.18
CA GLN A 362 -11.53 -19.67 -8.90
C GLN A 362 -11.80 -18.16 -8.83
N TYR A 363 -10.83 -17.35 -9.24
CA TYR A 363 -10.98 -15.91 -9.29
C TYR A 363 -11.94 -15.49 -10.41
N GLY A 364 -11.93 -16.18 -11.56
CA GLY A 364 -12.87 -15.95 -12.65
C GLY A 364 -14.35 -16.18 -12.30
N MET A 365 -14.63 -17.01 -11.28
CA MET A 365 -15.99 -17.24 -10.77
C MET A 365 -16.47 -16.13 -9.80
N GLN A 366 -15.58 -15.25 -9.35
CA GLN A 366 -15.95 -14.19 -8.42
C GLN A 366 -16.67 -13.05 -9.12
N LYS A 367 -17.52 -12.35 -8.35
CA LYS A 367 -18.18 -11.11 -8.78
C LYS A 367 -17.89 -10.01 -7.78
N GLU A 368 -17.52 -8.84 -8.29
CA GLU A 368 -17.30 -7.67 -7.45
C GLU A 368 -18.64 -7.12 -6.96
N SER A 369 -18.73 -6.80 -5.67
CA SER A 369 -19.99 -6.59 -4.96
C SER A 369 -20.73 -5.31 -5.38
N THR A 370 -20.02 -4.29 -5.86
CA THR A 370 -20.55 -2.96 -6.23
C THR A 370 -20.96 -2.88 -7.71
N THR A 371 -20.16 -3.46 -8.59
CA THR A 371 -20.30 -3.44 -10.05
C THR A 371 -21.04 -4.67 -10.56
N ASN A 372 -21.08 -5.76 -9.79
CA ASN A 372 -21.61 -7.08 -10.16
C ASN A 372 -20.93 -7.68 -11.41
N ARG A 373 -19.73 -7.20 -11.75
CA ARG A 373 -18.92 -7.70 -12.87
C ARG A 373 -18.06 -8.87 -12.42
N SER A 374 -17.86 -9.82 -13.33
CA SER A 374 -16.95 -10.94 -13.13
C SER A 374 -15.49 -10.49 -13.26
N ILE A 375 -14.62 -11.08 -12.45
CA ILE A 375 -13.18 -10.86 -12.53
C ILE A 375 -12.60 -11.64 -13.70
N ASN A 376 -11.64 -11.05 -14.41
CA ASN A 376 -10.84 -11.80 -15.36
C ASN A 376 -9.70 -12.53 -14.64
N GLY A 377 -9.99 -13.72 -14.10
CA GLY A 377 -9.01 -14.49 -13.31
C GLY A 377 -7.74 -14.89 -14.06
N ARG A 378 -7.74 -14.83 -15.41
CA ARG A 378 -6.54 -15.03 -16.24
C ARG A 378 -5.68 -13.77 -16.31
N PHE A 379 -6.31 -12.61 -16.40
CA PHE A 379 -5.62 -11.31 -16.38
C PHE A 379 -4.93 -11.08 -15.04
N THR A 380 -5.60 -11.43 -13.93
CA THR A 380 -5.07 -11.21 -12.58
C THR A 380 -4.24 -12.38 -12.03
N LEU A 381 -3.82 -13.32 -12.89
CA LEU A 381 -3.30 -14.61 -12.44
C LEU A 381 -1.96 -14.50 -11.71
N ALA A 382 -1.07 -13.63 -12.17
CA ALA A 382 0.25 -13.44 -11.56
C ALA A 382 0.12 -12.94 -10.12
N GLU A 383 -0.68 -11.88 -9.94
CA GLU A 383 -1.01 -11.30 -8.63
C GLU A 383 -1.69 -12.30 -7.69
N ASN A 384 -2.67 -13.05 -8.21
CA ASN A 384 -3.38 -14.04 -7.41
C ASN A 384 -2.46 -15.17 -6.94
N ILE A 385 -1.51 -15.62 -7.77
CA ILE A 385 -0.50 -16.61 -7.38
C ILE A 385 0.45 -16.02 -6.33
N ALA A 386 0.90 -14.78 -6.53
CA ALA A 386 1.80 -14.08 -5.63
C ALA A 386 1.18 -13.87 -4.24
N ASP A 387 -0.09 -13.45 -4.18
CA ASP A 387 -0.85 -13.32 -2.93
C ASP A 387 -0.96 -14.64 -2.18
N ASN A 388 -1.44 -15.70 -2.84
CA ASN A 388 -1.71 -16.98 -2.17
C ASN A 388 -0.42 -17.67 -1.73
N GLY A 389 0.64 -17.60 -2.55
CA GLY A 389 1.96 -18.10 -2.18
C GLY A 389 2.60 -17.26 -1.08
N GLY A 390 2.54 -15.94 -1.21
CA GLY A 390 3.08 -14.96 -0.28
C GLY A 390 2.52 -15.11 1.12
N LEU A 391 1.19 -15.18 1.26
CA LEU A 391 0.52 -15.42 2.54
C LEU A 391 1.02 -16.69 3.21
N LYS A 392 1.08 -17.79 2.46
CA LYS A 392 1.51 -19.08 3.00
C LYS A 392 2.93 -19.03 3.53
N ILE A 393 3.85 -18.40 2.79
CA ILE A 393 5.26 -18.30 3.17
C ILE A 393 5.43 -17.35 4.36
N ALA A 394 4.82 -16.17 4.31
CA ALA A 394 4.90 -15.19 5.39
C ALA A 394 4.34 -15.76 6.70
N HIS A 395 3.20 -16.45 6.64
CA HIS A 395 2.61 -17.10 7.81
C HIS A 395 3.50 -18.23 8.36
N ARG A 396 4.00 -19.12 7.50
CA ARG A 396 4.90 -20.20 7.95
C ARG A 396 6.21 -19.65 8.55
N ALA A 397 6.76 -18.59 7.97
CA ALA A 397 7.94 -17.90 8.49
C ALA A 397 7.65 -17.27 9.87
N TYR A 398 6.47 -16.66 10.01
CA TYR A 398 6.02 -16.09 11.28
C TYR A 398 5.85 -17.16 12.38
N ILE A 399 5.21 -18.29 12.08
CA ILE A 399 5.04 -19.38 13.03
C ILE A 399 6.41 -19.96 13.47
N LYS A 400 7.36 -20.13 12.54
CA LYS A 400 8.73 -20.55 12.89
C LYS A 400 9.47 -19.52 13.75
N TYR A 401 9.29 -18.23 13.45
CA TYR A 401 9.81 -17.15 14.27
C TYR A 401 9.27 -17.22 15.70
N LEU A 402 7.96 -17.40 15.88
CA LEU A 402 7.34 -17.55 17.20
C LEU A 402 7.91 -18.76 17.96
N GLN A 403 8.06 -19.90 17.30
CA GLN A 403 8.61 -21.12 17.90
C GLN A 403 10.05 -20.94 18.39
N SER A 404 10.84 -20.09 17.72
CA SER A 404 12.26 -19.87 18.04
C SER A 404 12.48 -18.78 19.09
N ASN A 405 11.45 -18.01 19.46
CA ASN A 405 11.51 -16.91 20.43
C ASN A 405 10.58 -17.14 21.63
N ASP A 406 10.50 -18.39 22.11
CA ASP A 406 9.70 -18.84 23.26
C ASP A 406 8.19 -18.48 23.19
N GLY A 407 7.66 -18.20 21.99
CA GLY A 407 6.28 -17.76 21.81
C GLY A 407 5.96 -16.41 22.45
N SER A 408 6.96 -15.63 22.87
CA SER A 408 6.75 -14.35 23.53
C SER A 408 6.35 -13.28 22.51
N SER A 409 5.06 -13.06 22.34
CA SER A 409 4.53 -11.91 21.59
C SER A 409 4.01 -10.82 22.51
N SER A 410 4.12 -9.57 22.06
CA SER A 410 3.56 -8.42 22.78
C SER A 410 2.06 -8.36 22.58
N LYS A 411 1.29 -8.41 23.67
CA LYS A 411 -0.16 -8.17 23.63
C LYS A 411 -0.45 -6.77 23.11
N VAL A 412 -1.46 -6.64 22.24
CA VAL A 412 -1.93 -5.34 21.78
C VAL A 412 -3.04 -4.85 22.70
N HIS A 413 -2.82 -3.71 23.36
CA HIS A 413 -3.76 -3.20 24.34
C HIS A 413 -5.11 -2.84 23.69
N GLY A 414 -6.22 -3.30 24.28
CA GLY A 414 -7.59 -3.13 23.75
C GLY A 414 -8.00 -4.18 22.71
N PHE A 415 -7.10 -5.12 22.40
CA PHE A 415 -7.29 -6.19 21.42
C PHE A 415 -6.83 -7.55 21.98
N GLU A 416 -6.83 -7.70 23.30
CA GLU A 416 -6.37 -8.90 24.01
C GLU A 416 -7.22 -10.16 23.71
N GLN A 417 -8.40 -9.99 23.12
CA GLN A 417 -9.25 -11.09 22.66
C GLN A 417 -8.71 -11.80 21.41
N PHE A 418 -7.80 -11.18 20.66
CA PHE A 418 -7.21 -11.78 19.47
C PHE A 418 -5.91 -12.49 19.81
N THR A 419 -5.73 -13.68 19.25
CA THR A 419 -4.44 -14.38 19.28
C THR A 419 -3.46 -13.69 18.34
N ASP A 420 -2.17 -13.98 18.52
CA ASP A 420 -1.13 -13.50 17.62
C ASP A 420 -1.32 -13.93 16.16
N GLU A 421 -1.81 -15.15 15.94
CA GLU A 421 -2.14 -15.67 14.62
C GLU A 421 -3.34 -14.94 14.02
N GLN A 422 -4.37 -14.63 14.82
CA GLN A 422 -5.49 -13.79 14.37
C GLN A 422 -5.03 -12.37 14.05
N LEU A 423 -4.13 -11.77 14.86
CA LEU A 423 -3.54 -10.46 14.60
C LEU A 423 -2.73 -10.46 13.30
N PHE A 424 -2.00 -11.54 13.01
CA PHE A 424 -1.31 -11.71 11.73
C PHE A 424 -2.31 -11.60 10.56
N PHE A 425 -3.39 -12.37 10.57
CA PHE A 425 -4.39 -12.34 9.50
C PHE A 425 -5.16 -11.02 9.43
N ILE A 426 -5.46 -10.39 10.57
CA ILE A 426 -6.05 -9.03 10.60
C ILE A 426 -5.11 -8.04 9.89
N SER A 427 -3.80 -8.14 10.13
CA SER A 427 -2.81 -7.30 9.45
C SER A 427 -2.70 -7.60 7.96
N VAL A 428 -2.84 -8.87 7.54
CA VAL A 428 -2.95 -9.24 6.11
C VAL A 428 -4.16 -8.57 5.47
N GLY A 429 -5.34 -8.63 6.11
CA GLY A 429 -6.54 -7.97 5.58
C GLY A 429 -6.37 -6.45 5.45
N LYS A 430 -5.73 -5.82 6.44
CA LYS A 430 -5.43 -4.38 6.40
C LYS A 430 -4.57 -3.94 5.21
N ASN A 431 -3.73 -4.82 4.68
CA ASN A 431 -2.88 -4.53 3.52
C ASN A 431 -3.67 -4.20 2.24
N PHE A 432 -4.94 -4.60 2.18
CA PHE A 432 -5.78 -4.44 1.00
C PHE A 432 -6.86 -3.37 1.18
N CYS A 433 -6.86 -2.58 2.25
CA CYS A 433 -7.94 -1.63 2.47
C CYS A 433 -7.93 -0.48 1.44
N GLU A 434 -9.00 -0.40 0.66
CA GLU A 434 -9.27 0.69 -0.28
C GLU A 434 -10.75 1.10 -0.23
N TYR A 435 -11.03 2.37 -0.53
CA TYR A 435 -12.39 2.87 -0.67
C TYR A 435 -12.53 3.60 -1.99
N THR A 436 -13.23 2.97 -2.93
CA THR A 436 -13.26 3.40 -4.33
C THR A 436 -14.69 3.52 -4.84
N SER A 437 -14.97 4.59 -5.58
CA SER A 437 -16.24 4.78 -6.27
C SER A 437 -16.47 3.70 -7.33
N LYS A 438 -17.75 3.40 -7.61
CA LYS A 438 -18.11 2.41 -8.64
C LYS A 438 -17.44 2.67 -9.99
N ASP A 439 -17.44 3.92 -10.44
CA ASP A 439 -16.89 4.29 -11.76
C ASP A 439 -15.38 4.04 -11.83
N ASN A 440 -14.63 4.40 -10.77
CA ASN A 440 -13.20 4.12 -10.70
C ASN A 440 -12.92 2.62 -10.56
N LEU A 441 -13.74 1.89 -9.82
CA LEU A 441 -13.59 0.45 -9.66
C LEU A 441 -13.79 -0.28 -10.99
N GLU A 442 -14.75 0.15 -11.83
CA GLU A 442 -14.91 -0.37 -13.18
C GLU A 442 -13.69 -0.10 -14.07
N ILE A 443 -13.02 1.04 -13.90
CA ILE A 443 -11.77 1.35 -14.62
C ILE A 443 -10.67 0.40 -14.14
N LEU A 444 -10.43 0.32 -12.83
CA LEU A 444 -9.41 -0.55 -12.23
C LEU A 444 -9.58 -2.00 -12.66
N MET A 445 -10.80 -2.55 -12.63
CA MET A 445 -11.07 -3.92 -13.07
C MET A 445 -10.68 -4.23 -14.53
N ASN A 446 -10.49 -3.20 -15.37
CA ASN A 446 -10.06 -3.36 -16.76
C ASN A 446 -8.58 -3.04 -17.00
N THR A 447 -7.92 -2.32 -16.09
CA THR A 447 -6.57 -1.78 -16.29
C THR A 447 -5.54 -2.28 -15.29
N ASP A 448 -5.99 -2.66 -14.10
CA ASP A 448 -5.17 -3.14 -12.99
C ASP A 448 -5.15 -4.66 -13.01
N ASP A 449 -3.94 -5.24 -13.03
CA ASP A 449 -3.72 -6.69 -12.98
C ASP A 449 -3.99 -7.28 -11.59
N HIS A 450 -4.24 -6.45 -10.58
CA HIS A 450 -4.69 -6.93 -9.28
C HIS A 450 -6.20 -7.21 -9.26
N SER A 451 -6.60 -8.28 -8.57
CA SER A 451 -8.00 -8.48 -8.22
C SER A 451 -8.49 -7.34 -7.30
N PRO A 452 -9.76 -6.90 -7.42
CA PRO A 452 -10.32 -5.89 -6.52
C PRO A 452 -10.15 -6.24 -5.04
N PRO A 453 -9.93 -5.28 -4.14
CA PRO A 453 -9.38 -5.57 -2.81
C PRO A 453 -10.26 -6.45 -1.91
N GLU A 454 -11.59 -6.34 -2.01
CA GLU A 454 -12.52 -7.23 -1.29
C GLU A 454 -12.36 -8.69 -1.74
N ILE A 455 -12.26 -8.93 -3.05
CA ILE A 455 -12.08 -10.27 -3.62
C ILE A 455 -10.69 -10.78 -3.31
N ARG A 456 -9.67 -9.94 -3.51
CA ARG A 456 -8.27 -10.23 -3.22
C ARG A 456 -8.11 -10.74 -1.80
N THR A 457 -8.63 -10.01 -0.81
CA THR A 457 -8.60 -10.37 0.61
C THR A 457 -9.36 -11.66 0.91
N ASN A 458 -10.62 -11.72 0.49
CA ASN A 458 -11.50 -12.81 0.90
C ASN A 458 -11.11 -14.15 0.24
N VAL A 459 -10.80 -14.15 -1.06
CA VAL A 459 -10.42 -15.38 -1.78
C VAL A 459 -9.07 -15.89 -1.30
N LEU A 460 -8.09 -15.00 -1.14
CA LEU A 460 -6.77 -15.31 -0.56
C LEU A 460 -6.90 -16.05 0.77
N LEU A 461 -7.61 -15.47 1.74
CA LEU A 461 -7.74 -16.05 3.06
C LEU A 461 -8.61 -17.32 3.04
N SER A 462 -9.64 -17.36 2.20
CA SER A 462 -10.49 -18.55 2.04
C SER A 462 -9.73 -19.77 1.49
N ASN A 463 -8.64 -19.57 0.75
CA ASN A 463 -7.77 -20.64 0.27
C ASN A 463 -6.81 -21.18 1.34
N TYR A 464 -6.68 -20.49 2.48
CA TYR A 464 -5.66 -20.81 3.47
C TYR A 464 -6.25 -21.47 4.71
N LYS A 465 -6.05 -22.79 4.87
CA LYS A 465 -6.61 -23.55 6.00
C LYS A 465 -6.25 -22.97 7.38
N PRO A 466 -4.98 -22.57 7.67
CA PRO A 466 -4.66 -21.99 8.96
C PRO A 466 -5.46 -20.74 9.31
N PHE A 467 -5.85 -19.93 8.30
CA PHE A 467 -6.77 -18.81 8.53
C PHE A 467 -8.14 -19.29 9.01
N SER A 468 -8.75 -20.26 8.30
CA SER A 468 -10.06 -20.80 8.68
C SER A 468 -10.02 -21.45 10.07
N ASP A 469 -8.90 -22.07 10.44
CA ASP A 469 -8.69 -22.65 11.78
C ASP A 469 -8.57 -21.54 12.85
N ALA A 470 -7.79 -20.48 12.59
CA ALA A 470 -7.57 -19.38 13.54
C ALA A 470 -8.86 -18.61 13.89
N PHE A 471 -9.82 -18.51 12.96
CA PHE A 471 -11.12 -17.88 13.18
C PHE A 471 -12.27 -18.87 13.40
N ASN A 472 -11.97 -20.17 13.44
CA ASN A 472 -12.97 -21.24 13.59
C ASN A 472 -14.10 -21.18 12.55
N CYS A 473 -13.77 -20.87 11.29
CA CYS A 473 -14.76 -20.73 10.24
C CYS A 473 -15.39 -22.09 9.86
N PRO A 474 -16.72 -22.24 9.90
CA PRO A 474 -17.39 -23.49 9.55
C PRO A 474 -17.05 -23.94 8.14
N VAL A 475 -16.90 -25.25 7.93
CA VAL A 475 -16.73 -25.83 6.57
C VAL A 475 -17.92 -25.40 5.70
N ASN A 476 -17.66 -25.00 4.47
CA ASN A 476 -18.62 -24.44 3.51
C ASN A 476 -19.14 -23.03 3.83
N SER A 477 -18.59 -22.35 4.84
CA SER A 477 -18.74 -20.89 4.94
C SER A 477 -18.01 -20.20 3.78
N LYS A 478 -18.35 -18.93 3.53
CA LYS A 478 -17.73 -18.13 2.46
C LYS A 478 -16.20 -18.10 2.58
N MET A 479 -15.71 -18.03 3.82
CA MET A 479 -14.29 -17.94 4.15
C MET A 479 -13.65 -19.31 4.46
N ASN A 480 -14.38 -20.42 4.30
CA ASN A 480 -13.82 -21.78 4.39
C ASN A 480 -14.48 -22.73 3.37
N PRO A 481 -14.26 -22.51 2.06
CA PRO A 481 -14.72 -23.42 1.03
C PRO A 481 -14.01 -24.78 1.12
N GLU A 482 -14.72 -25.85 0.74
CA GLU A 482 -14.15 -27.21 0.68
C GLU A 482 -13.01 -27.31 -0.35
N HIS A 483 -13.17 -26.68 -1.50
CA HIS A 483 -12.16 -26.63 -2.56
C HIS A 483 -11.31 -25.37 -2.44
N LYS A 484 -10.02 -25.56 -2.11
CA LYS A 484 -9.02 -24.49 -1.98
C LYS A 484 -7.96 -24.63 -3.07
N CYS A 485 -7.65 -23.56 -3.78
CA CYS A 485 -6.57 -23.55 -4.77
C CYS A 485 -5.23 -23.34 -4.06
N GLU A 486 -4.23 -24.15 -4.43
CA GLU A 486 -2.93 -24.09 -3.77
C GLU A 486 -1.81 -24.58 -4.71
N LEU A 487 -0.96 -23.64 -5.17
CA LEU A 487 0.25 -23.96 -5.93
C LEU A 487 1.32 -24.53 -5.00
N TRP A 488 1.49 -23.94 -3.82
CA TRP A 488 2.54 -24.28 -2.86
C TRP A 488 2.11 -25.25 -1.74
N LYS A 489 1.16 -26.17 -2.02
CA LYS A 489 0.67 -27.24 -1.10
C LYS A 489 1.67 -28.30 -0.65
N TYR A 490 1.68 -28.63 0.64
CA TYR A 490 2.32 -29.86 1.12
C TYR A 490 1.39 -31.05 0.84
N GLN A 491 1.86 -32.09 0.15
CA GLN A 491 1.15 -33.37 0.05
C GLN A 491 1.78 -34.40 0.99
N LYS A 492 1.25 -34.46 2.22
CA LYS A 492 1.14 -35.59 3.16
C LYS A 492 0.45 -35.03 4.42
N GLN A 493 -0.46 -35.66 5.13
CA GLN A 493 -0.69 -37.07 5.42
C GLN A 493 -2.14 -37.44 5.06
N ASN A 494 -2.33 -38.76 4.89
CA ASN A 494 -3.61 -39.44 4.64
C ASN A 494 -4.73 -39.00 5.58
#